data_AF-A0A368EWH5-F1
#
_entry.id   AF-A0A368EWH5-F1
#
_cell.length_a   1.000
_cell.length_b   1.000
_cell.length_c   1.000
_cell.angle_alpha   90.00
_cell.angle_beta   90.00
_cell.angle_gamma   90.00
#
_symmetry.space_group_name_H-M   'P 1'
#
loop_
_entity.id
_entity.type
_entity.pdbx_description
1 polymer ?
#
loop_
_entity_poly.entity_id
_entity_poly.type
_entity_poly.pdbx_seq_one_letter_code
_entity_poly.pdbx_strand_id
1 'polypeptide(L)'
;MCSAPAEPCYLFERVMMNDSFVEKCLSCCETIHREGINDFGKTYVDRITLVKWIFVCLLFKPSTLKSDFSKMRQIVEDFFRDEWVLQLGLGLNVNLLDSWQPYRAAITALTNQVDTTKAKDMAAYHYNALSKLTVPQGKILPNDFDANIRLISLYN
;
A
#
# COMPACT_ATOMS: atom_id res chain seq x y z
N MET A 1 -2.39 -20.10 -26.22
CA MET A 1 -1.98 -18.81 -25.62
C MET A 1 -2.33 -18.87 -24.15
N CYS A 2 -1.35 -19.17 -23.29
CA CYS A 2 -1.56 -19.26 -21.85
C CYS A 2 -1.79 -17.86 -21.30
N SER A 3 -2.97 -17.59 -20.76
CA SER A 3 -3.20 -16.43 -19.90
C SER A 3 -2.32 -16.61 -18.66
N ALA A 4 -1.37 -15.69 -18.44
CA ALA A 4 -0.68 -15.62 -17.17
C ALA A 4 -1.76 -15.51 -16.07
N PRO A 5 -1.79 -16.43 -15.08
CA PRO A 5 -2.69 -16.28 -13.95
C PRO A 5 -2.31 -14.99 -13.22
N ALA A 6 -3.29 -14.22 -12.76
CA ALA A 6 -3.05 -13.01 -11.97
C ALA A 6 -2.07 -13.34 -10.83
N GLU A 7 -0.84 -12.85 -10.97
CA GLU A 7 0.32 -13.30 -10.19
C GLU A 7 0.25 -13.14 -8.65
N PRO A 8 -0.65 -12.36 -8.02
CA PRO A 8 -0.75 -12.37 -6.56
C PRO A 8 -1.49 -13.60 -6.00
N CYS A 9 -2.42 -14.22 -6.75
CA CYS A 9 -3.38 -15.17 -6.15
C CYS A 9 -2.74 -16.48 -5.69
N TYR A 10 -1.80 -17.04 -6.46
CA TYR A 10 -1.20 -18.35 -6.14
C TYR A 10 -0.15 -18.29 -5.01
N LEU A 11 0.38 -17.10 -4.70
CA LEU A 11 1.39 -16.93 -3.65
C LEU A 11 0.79 -17.19 -2.27
N PHE A 12 -0.44 -16.72 -2.04
CA PHE A 12 -1.10 -16.77 -0.74
C PHE A 12 -1.99 -18.01 -0.56
N GLU A 13 -2.44 -18.66 -1.64
CA GLU A 13 -3.18 -19.93 -1.56
C GLU A 13 -2.37 -21.06 -0.90
N ARG A 14 -1.02 -20.98 -0.91
CA ARG A 14 -0.16 -21.98 -0.27
C ARG A 14 -0.16 -21.89 1.26
N VAL A 15 -0.60 -20.75 1.81
CA VAL A 15 -0.65 -20.51 3.26
C VAL A 15 -2.11 -20.38 3.67
N MET A 16 -2.67 -21.48 4.17
CA MET A 16 -4.02 -21.49 4.73
C MET A 16 -3.99 -20.79 6.09
N MET A 17 -4.49 -19.55 6.16
CA MET A 17 -4.73 -18.88 7.43
C MET A 17 -6.18 -19.05 7.88
N ASN A 18 -6.38 -19.14 9.19
CA ASN A 18 -7.71 -19.21 9.77
C ASN A 18 -8.41 -17.84 9.61
N ASP A 19 -9.63 -17.83 9.09
CA ASP A 19 -10.45 -16.61 8.92
C ASP A 19 -10.56 -15.79 10.21
N SER A 20 -10.66 -16.44 11.37
CA SER A 20 -10.72 -15.77 12.68
C SER A 20 -9.43 -15.03 13.01
N PHE A 21 -8.27 -15.54 12.57
CA PHE A 21 -6.99 -14.88 12.74
C PHE A 21 -6.90 -13.64 11.85
N VAL A 22 -7.28 -13.76 10.57
CA VAL A 22 -7.26 -12.65 9.61
C VAL A 22 -8.20 -11.52 10.06
N GLU A 23 -9.39 -11.87 10.58
CA GLU A 23 -10.32 -10.90 11.15
C GLU A 23 -9.73 -10.16 12.36
N LYS A 24 -9.05 -10.87 13.26
CA LYS A 24 -8.38 -10.24 14.40
C LYS A 24 -7.28 -9.29 13.94
N CYS A 25 -6.51 -9.65 12.91
CA CYS A 25 -5.49 -8.77 12.33
C CYS A 25 -6.11 -7.51 11.71
N LEU A 26 -7.18 -7.65 10.92
CA LEU A 26 -7.91 -6.51 10.36
C LEU A 26 -8.47 -5.60 11.45
N SER A 27 -9.14 -6.17 12.45
CA SER A 27 -9.67 -5.42 13.58
C SER A 27 -8.58 -4.71 14.38
N CYS A 28 -7.42 -5.34 14.55
CA CYS A 28 -6.27 -4.72 15.22
C CYS A 28 -5.77 -3.50 14.43
N CYS A 29 -5.61 -3.65 13.11
CA CYS A 29 -5.18 -2.55 12.24
C CYS A 29 -6.18 -1.38 12.25
N GLU A 30 -7.48 -1.67 12.23
CA GLU A 30 -8.54 -0.66 12.34
C GLU A 30 -8.54 0.05 13.70
N THR A 31 -8.27 -0.67 14.79
CA THR A 31 -8.12 -0.06 16.12
C THR A 31 -6.91 0.87 16.14
N ILE A 32 -5.76 0.45 15.60
CA ILE A 32 -4.56 1.30 15.48
C ILE A 32 -4.87 2.56 14.67
N HIS A 33 -5.65 2.45 13.58
CA HIS A 33 -6.08 3.60 12.80
C HIS A 33 -7.00 4.55 13.58
N ARG A 34 -7.99 4.03 14.31
CA ARG A 34 -9.00 4.83 15.04
C ARG A 34 -8.47 5.52 16.28
N GLU A 35 -7.67 4.83 17.09
CA GLU A 35 -7.16 5.37 18.35
C GLU A 35 -6.16 6.51 18.12
N GLY A 36 -5.68 6.67 16.88
CA GLY A 36 -4.67 7.65 16.52
C GLY A 36 -3.34 7.34 17.22
N ILE A 37 -2.29 8.05 16.83
CA ILE A 37 -0.99 8.00 17.52
C ILE A 37 -1.11 8.83 18.81
N ASN A 38 -2.04 8.49 19.68
CA ASN A 38 -2.31 9.25 20.90
C ASN A 38 -1.46 8.73 22.04
N ASP A 39 -0.32 9.42 22.16
CA ASP A 39 0.46 9.79 23.33
C ASP A 39 0.69 8.77 24.47
N PHE A 40 1.97 8.64 24.81
CA PHE A 40 2.55 7.88 25.93
C PHE A 40 2.58 6.35 25.83
N GLY A 41 3.41 5.86 24.90
CA GLY A 41 4.20 4.65 25.11
C GLY A 41 3.90 3.48 24.17
N LYS A 42 4.43 3.55 22.94
CA LYS A 42 4.58 2.45 21.96
C LYS A 42 3.24 1.85 21.49
N THR A 43 2.91 1.96 20.20
CA THR A 43 3.40 1.00 19.20
C THR A 43 3.48 1.67 17.81
N TYR A 44 4.62 2.24 17.41
CA TYR A 44 5.64 1.69 16.48
C TYR A 44 5.23 1.37 15.04
N VAL A 45 3.97 1.57 14.64
CA VAL A 45 3.52 1.26 13.27
C VAL A 45 3.14 2.55 12.58
N ASP A 46 3.98 2.99 11.65
CA ASP A 46 3.66 4.13 10.80
C ASP A 46 2.49 3.80 9.85
N ARG A 47 1.83 4.85 9.34
CA ARG A 47 0.66 4.72 8.46
C ARG A 47 0.96 3.84 7.24
N ILE A 48 2.13 3.98 6.63
CA ILE A 48 2.51 3.25 5.41
C ILE A 48 2.61 1.75 5.73
N THR A 49 3.21 1.39 6.87
CA THR A 49 3.25 0.00 7.34
C THR A 49 1.84 -0.55 7.61
N LEU A 50 0.96 0.24 8.22
CA LEU A 50 -0.42 -0.15 8.49
C LEU A 50 -1.22 -0.44 7.20
N VAL A 51 -1.08 0.42 6.19
CA VAL A 51 -1.71 0.25 4.86
C VAL A 51 -1.24 -1.06 4.20
N LYS A 52 0.06 -1.37 4.29
CA LYS A 52 0.61 -2.64 3.77
C LYS A 52 0.03 -3.85 4.49
N TRP A 53 -0.13 -3.80 5.81
CA TRP A 53 -0.70 -4.91 6.58
C TRP A 53 -2.17 -5.15 6.24
N ILE A 54 -2.98 -4.10 6.09
CA ILE A 54 -4.36 -4.22 5.62
C ILE A 54 -4.40 -4.88 4.24
N PHE A 55 -3.56 -4.43 3.31
CA PHE A 55 -3.48 -5.03 1.97
C PHE A 55 -3.19 -6.54 2.04
N VAL A 56 -2.18 -6.94 2.81
CA VAL A 56 -1.81 -8.35 2.97
C VAL A 56 -2.96 -9.14 3.61
N CYS A 57 -3.61 -8.62 4.66
CA CYS A 57 -4.73 -9.31 5.31
C CYS A 57 -5.89 -9.55 4.35
N LEU A 58 -6.20 -8.58 3.48
CA LEU A 58 -7.26 -8.71 2.48
C LEU A 58 -6.99 -9.82 1.46
N LEU A 59 -5.73 -10.09 1.11
CA LEU A 59 -5.38 -11.20 0.20
C LEU A 59 -5.74 -12.57 0.78
N PHE A 60 -5.74 -12.71 2.11
CA PHE A 60 -6.21 -13.91 2.79
C PHE A 60 -7.73 -13.95 3.00
N LYS A 61 -8.46 -12.89 2.63
CA LYS A 61 -9.91 -12.79 2.79
C LYS A 61 -10.60 -12.37 1.48
N PRO A 62 -10.52 -13.19 0.41
CA PRO A 62 -11.03 -12.85 -0.91
C PRO A 62 -12.56 -12.63 -0.94
N SER A 63 -13.32 -13.18 0.02
CA SER A 63 -14.75 -12.94 0.15
C SER A 63 -15.07 -11.47 0.42
N THR A 64 -14.28 -10.80 1.28
CA THR A 64 -14.42 -9.36 1.55
C THR A 64 -14.15 -8.53 0.30
N LEU A 65 -13.06 -8.82 -0.41
CA LEU A 65 -12.70 -8.14 -1.66
C LEU A 65 -13.76 -8.32 -2.76
N LYS A 66 -14.38 -9.50 -2.85
CA LYS A 66 -15.35 -9.83 -3.91
C LYS A 66 -16.75 -9.27 -3.66
N SER A 67 -17.27 -9.41 -2.44
CA SER A 67 -18.70 -9.21 -2.17
C SER A 67 -19.06 -8.28 -1.02
N ASP A 68 -18.11 -7.90 -0.15
CA ASP A 68 -18.41 -7.01 0.99
C ASP A 68 -18.21 -5.53 0.63
N PHE A 69 -19.21 -4.96 -0.05
CA PHE A 69 -19.17 -3.57 -0.51
C PHE A 69 -19.07 -2.54 0.62
N SER A 70 -19.73 -2.81 1.75
CA SER A 70 -19.72 -1.88 2.88
C SER A 70 -18.35 -1.85 3.53
N LYS A 71 -17.78 -3.03 3.83
CA LYS A 71 -16.46 -3.12 4.45
C LYS A 71 -15.37 -2.59 3.53
N MET A 72 -15.40 -2.93 2.24
CA MET A 72 -14.41 -2.43 1.28
C MET A 72 -14.49 -0.92 1.10
N ARG A 73 -15.69 -0.31 1.10
CA ARG A 73 -15.83 1.14 1.04
C ARG A 73 -15.15 1.81 2.23
N GLN A 74 -15.41 1.33 3.45
CA GLN A 74 -14.78 1.84 4.66
C GLN A 74 -13.25 1.69 4.61
N ILE A 75 -12.76 0.50 4.26
CA ILE A 75 -11.33 0.22 4.20
C ILE A 75 -10.63 1.12 3.17
N VAL A 76 -11.21 1.29 1.97
CA VAL A 76 -10.64 2.18 0.95
C VAL A 76 -10.62 3.62 1.45
N GLU A 77 -11.70 4.06 2.09
CA GLU A 77 -11.81 5.41 2.60
C GLU A 77 -10.77 5.72 3.69
N ASP A 78 -10.53 4.78 4.60
CA ASP A 78 -9.61 4.93 5.72
C ASP A 78 -8.13 4.79 5.28
N PHE A 79 -7.82 3.80 4.43
CA PHE A 79 -6.44 3.40 4.16
C PHE A 79 -5.93 3.78 2.77
N PHE A 80 -6.75 3.59 1.73
CA PHE A 80 -6.27 3.58 0.34
C PHE A 80 -6.69 4.80 -0.51
N ARG A 81 -7.46 5.74 0.06
CA ARG A 81 -7.93 6.94 -0.66
C ARG A 81 -6.80 7.71 -1.36
N ASP A 82 -5.70 7.92 -0.64
CA ASP A 82 -4.53 8.67 -1.13
C ASP A 82 -3.31 7.78 -1.36
N GLU A 83 -3.39 6.47 -1.03
CA GLU A 83 -2.30 5.50 -1.16
C GLU A 83 -2.77 4.23 -1.89
N TRP A 84 -3.18 4.36 -3.16
CA TRP A 84 -3.60 3.20 -3.96
C TRP A 84 -2.47 2.56 -4.77
N VAL A 85 -1.26 3.15 -4.75
CA VAL A 85 -0.05 2.54 -5.29
C VAL A 85 0.86 2.21 -4.11
N LEU A 86 1.01 0.92 -3.82
CA LEU A 86 1.72 0.43 -2.64
C LEU A 86 3.14 0.00 -2.98
N GLN A 87 4.14 0.50 -2.25
CA GLN A 87 5.51 0.01 -2.32
C GLN A 87 5.75 -1.04 -1.22
N LEU A 88 5.70 -2.33 -1.57
CA LEU A 88 5.87 -3.44 -0.62
C LEU A 88 7.34 -3.67 -0.22
N GLY A 89 8.27 -2.93 -0.82
CA GLY A 89 9.72 -3.02 -0.58
C GLY A 89 10.45 -3.69 -1.76
N LEU A 90 11.77 -3.54 -1.81
CA LEU A 90 12.64 -4.16 -2.83
C LEU A 90 12.21 -3.88 -4.29
N GLY A 91 11.61 -2.72 -4.56
CA GLY A 91 11.12 -2.35 -5.89
C GLY A 91 9.78 -2.98 -6.28
N LEU A 92 9.14 -3.75 -5.39
CA LEU A 92 7.82 -4.30 -5.62
C LEU A 92 6.74 -3.23 -5.39
N ASN A 93 6.19 -2.73 -6.50
CA ASN A 93 5.08 -1.78 -6.48
C ASN A 93 3.79 -2.46 -6.93
N VAL A 94 2.71 -2.25 -6.20
CA VAL A 94 1.38 -2.79 -6.51
C VAL A 94 0.42 -1.64 -6.74
N ASN A 95 -0.10 -1.53 -7.96
CA ASN A 95 -1.23 -0.66 -8.26
C ASN A 95 -2.53 -1.40 -7.91
N LEU A 96 -3.29 -0.87 -6.95
CA LEU A 96 -4.53 -1.50 -6.49
C LEU A 96 -5.63 -1.48 -7.56
N LEU A 97 -5.63 -0.50 -8.48
CA LEU A 97 -6.60 -0.48 -9.60
C LEU A 97 -6.44 -1.71 -10.50
N ASP A 98 -5.20 -2.16 -10.72
CA ASP A 98 -4.90 -3.34 -11.52
C ASP A 98 -5.10 -4.61 -10.68
N SER A 99 -4.57 -4.63 -9.46
CA SER A 99 -4.61 -5.80 -8.57
C SER A 99 -6.02 -6.18 -8.14
N TRP A 100 -6.91 -5.21 -7.95
CA TRP A 100 -8.29 -5.44 -7.52
C TRP A 100 -9.31 -5.49 -8.65
N GLN A 101 -8.89 -5.38 -9.91
CA GLN A 101 -9.76 -5.57 -11.07
C GLN A 101 -10.70 -6.79 -10.99
N PRO A 102 -10.27 -8.00 -10.55
CA PRO A 102 -11.15 -9.16 -10.44
C PRO A 102 -12.10 -9.13 -9.22
N TYR A 103 -11.96 -8.16 -8.32
CA TYR A 103 -12.66 -8.10 -7.05
C TYR A 103 -13.69 -6.96 -7.05
N ARG A 104 -14.96 -7.32 -7.32
CA ARG A 104 -16.03 -6.35 -7.58
C ARG A 104 -16.24 -5.33 -6.45
N ALA A 105 -16.29 -5.76 -5.19
CA ALA A 105 -16.49 -4.85 -4.06
C ALA A 105 -15.30 -3.90 -3.89
N ALA A 106 -14.07 -4.42 -4.01
CA ALA A 106 -12.84 -3.65 -3.89
C ALA A 106 -12.66 -2.61 -5.00
N ILE A 107 -12.79 -3.00 -6.27
CA ILE A 107 -12.61 -2.08 -7.40
C ILE A 107 -13.68 -0.97 -7.40
N THR A 108 -14.93 -1.32 -7.06
CA THR A 108 -16.02 -0.33 -6.95
C THR A 108 -15.75 0.68 -5.84
N ALA A 109 -15.25 0.23 -4.68
CA ALA A 109 -14.89 1.12 -3.59
C ALA A 109 -13.74 2.06 -3.99
N LEU A 110 -12.72 1.54 -4.68
CA LEU A 110 -11.54 2.30 -5.08
C LEU A 110 -11.85 3.35 -6.15
N THR A 111 -12.57 2.99 -7.22
CA THR A 111 -12.90 3.92 -8.31
C THR A 111 -13.82 5.06 -7.86
N ASN A 112 -14.60 4.88 -6.79
CA ASN A 112 -15.42 5.94 -6.21
C ASN A 112 -14.59 7.00 -5.45
N GLN A 113 -13.37 6.66 -5.03
CA GLN A 113 -12.51 7.54 -4.22
C GLN A 113 -11.36 8.15 -5.04
N VAL A 114 -10.84 7.40 -6.02
CA VAL A 114 -9.72 7.82 -6.87
C VAL A 114 -10.26 8.60 -8.08
N ASP A 115 -9.96 9.89 -8.12
CA ASP A 115 -10.23 10.76 -9.28
C ASP A 115 -8.93 11.03 -10.04
N THR A 116 -9.01 10.99 -11.37
CA THR A 116 -7.97 11.41 -12.30
C THR A 116 -7.39 12.80 -12.02
N THR A 117 -8.21 13.73 -11.53
CA THR A 117 -7.74 15.07 -11.13
C THR A 117 -6.77 14.97 -9.96
N LYS A 118 -7.19 14.30 -8.89
CA LYS A 118 -6.35 14.06 -7.70
C LYS A 118 -5.07 13.30 -8.04
N ALA A 119 -5.16 12.30 -8.92
CA ALA A 119 -3.99 11.54 -9.36
C ALA A 119 -2.96 12.43 -10.07
N LYS A 120 -3.42 13.35 -10.94
CA LYS A 120 -2.54 14.32 -11.61
C LYS A 120 -1.92 15.30 -10.61
N ASP A 121 -2.71 15.82 -9.68
CA ASP A 121 -2.24 16.76 -8.66
C ASP A 121 -1.17 16.12 -7.76
N MET A 122 -1.39 14.87 -7.35
CA MET A 122 -0.44 14.09 -6.54
C MET A 122 0.85 13.79 -7.33
N ALA A 123 0.73 13.39 -8.59
CA ALA A 123 1.89 13.18 -9.46
C ALA A 123 2.70 14.47 -9.64
N ALA A 124 2.04 15.60 -9.87
CA ALA A 124 2.68 16.90 -9.97
C ALA A 124 3.36 17.31 -8.66
N TYR A 125 2.71 17.09 -7.51
CA TYR A 125 3.29 17.33 -6.20
C TYR A 125 4.59 16.55 -5.98
N HIS A 126 4.57 15.23 -6.21
CA HIS A 126 5.76 14.40 -6.05
C HIS A 126 6.85 14.75 -7.08
N TYR A 127 6.48 15.01 -8.34
CA TYR A 127 7.43 15.45 -9.35
C TYR A 127 8.13 16.76 -8.95
N ASN A 128 7.37 17.74 -8.46
CA ASN A 128 7.93 18.99 -7.99
C ASN A 128 8.84 18.79 -6.77
N ALA A 129 8.50 17.90 -5.85
CA ALA A 129 9.36 17.53 -4.73
C ALA A 129 10.68 16.90 -5.22
N LEU A 130 10.60 15.97 -6.18
CA LEU A 130 11.78 15.35 -6.80
C LEU A 130 12.66 16.38 -7.52
N SER A 131 12.06 17.35 -8.23
CA SER A 131 12.81 18.39 -8.94
C SER A 131 13.62 19.31 -8.01
N LYS A 132 13.25 19.38 -6.73
CA LYS A 132 13.96 20.15 -5.69
C LYS A 132 15.03 19.33 -4.97
N LEU A 133 15.07 18.00 -5.16
CA LEU A 133 16.08 17.17 -4.55
C LEU A 133 17.40 17.34 -5.30
N THR A 134 18.44 17.77 -4.58
CA THR A 134 19.83 17.83 -5.08
C THR A 134 20.56 16.49 -4.95
N VAL A 135 19.86 15.42 -4.58
CA VAL A 135 20.45 14.07 -4.47
C VAL A 135 20.89 13.63 -5.88
N PRO A 136 22.10 13.04 -6.05
CA PRO A 136 22.57 12.60 -7.35
C PRO A 136 21.59 11.59 -7.99
N GLN A 137 20.83 12.04 -8.98
CA GLN A 137 19.92 11.20 -9.77
C GLN A 137 20.75 10.54 -10.91
N GLY A 138 21.47 9.45 -10.60
CA GLY A 138 22.32 8.76 -11.57
C GLY A 138 23.00 7.52 -11.01
N LYS A 139 23.77 6.79 -11.85
CA LYS A 139 24.66 5.73 -11.36
C LYS A 139 25.70 6.37 -10.44
N ILE A 140 25.55 6.19 -9.13
CA ILE A 140 26.57 6.56 -8.16
C ILE A 140 27.76 5.65 -8.44
N LEU A 141 28.84 6.21 -8.98
CA LEU A 141 30.08 5.47 -9.11
C LEU A 141 30.56 5.14 -7.69
N PRO A 142 31.25 4.00 -7.48
CA PRO A 142 31.74 3.63 -6.14
C PRO A 142 32.52 4.75 -5.44
N ASN A 143 33.22 5.59 -6.21
CA ASN A 143 33.99 6.73 -5.70
C ASN A 143 33.12 7.91 -5.24
N ASP A 144 31.88 8.03 -5.72
CA ASP A 144 30.92 9.06 -5.32
C ASP A 144 30.09 8.64 -4.10
N PHE A 145 30.22 7.38 -3.67
CA PHE A 145 29.43 6.82 -2.57
C PHE A 145 29.84 7.43 -1.22
N ASP A 146 31.15 7.56 -0.96
CA ASP A 146 31.67 8.17 0.27
C ASP A 146 31.28 9.65 0.39
N ALA A 147 31.22 10.38 -0.73
CA ALA A 147 30.81 11.77 -0.78
C ALA A 147 29.31 11.97 -0.49
N ASN A 148 28.48 10.96 -0.84
CA ASN A 148 27.02 11.05 -0.73
C ASN A 148 26.43 10.17 0.38
N ILE A 149 27.25 9.42 1.13
CA ILE A 149 26.81 8.45 2.15
C ILE A 149 25.89 9.09 3.21
N ARG A 150 26.15 10.35 3.56
CA ARG A 150 25.33 11.11 4.51
C ARG A 150 23.95 11.43 3.95
N LEU A 151 23.85 11.75 2.66
CA LEU A 151 22.58 12.00 1.99
C LEU A 151 21.80 10.70 1.78
N ILE A 152 22.48 9.61 1.37
CA ILE A 152 21.84 8.31 1.15
C ILE A 152 21.26 7.73 2.45
N SER A 153 21.93 7.94 3.59
CA SER A 153 21.45 7.56 4.93
C SER A 153 20.27 8.38 5.44
N LEU A 154 20.02 9.57 4.89
CA LEU A 154 18.98 10.49 5.35
C LEU A 154 17.62 10.23 4.67
N TYR A 155 17.63 9.52 3.54
CA TYR A 155 16.47 9.32 2.67
C TYR A 155 16.14 7.83 2.39
N ASN A 156 16.86 6.89 3.02
CA ASN A 156 16.52 5.46 3.10
C ASN A 156 16.24 5.08 4.55
#